data_AF-A0A0F9NPQ0-F1
#
_entry.id   AF-A0A0F9NPQ0-F1
#
_cell.length_a   1.000
_cell.length_b   1.000
_cell.length_c   1.000
_cell.angle_alpha   90.00
_cell.angle_beta   90.00
_cell.angle_gamma   90.00
#
_symmetry.space_group_name_H-M   'P 1'
#
loop_
_entity.id
_entity.type
_entity.pdbx_description
1 polymer ?
#
loop_
_entity_poly.entity_id
_entity_poly.type
_entity_poly.pdbx_seq_one_letter_code
_entity_poly.pdbx_strand_id
1 'polypeptide(L)' 'VLDPLSPEEIYKELIDTYGEDVTLLCYEKPPKFCHRHIVAHWFENNLDVDIRELKFKKK' A
#
# COMPACT_ATOMS: atom_id res chain seq x y z
N VAL A 1 9.79 -0.25 11.63
CA VAL A 1 10.11 0.89 10.71
C VAL A 1 8.92 1.82 10.54
N LEU A 2 7.69 1.29 10.51
CA LEU A 2 6.46 2.08 10.43
C LEU A 2 5.88 2.45 11.80
N ASP A 3 6.42 1.88 12.88
CA ASP A 3 6.04 2.08 14.28
C ASP A 3 5.88 3.55 14.71
N PRO A 4 6.68 4.54 14.24
CA PRO A 4 6.48 5.94 14.61
C PRO A 4 5.35 6.64 13.85
N LEU A 5 4.65 5.97 12.93
CA LEU A 5 3.60 6.54 12.07
C LEU A 5 2.22 6.02 12.49
N SER A 6 1.18 6.85 12.40
CA SER A 6 -0.22 6.40 12.50
C SER A 6 -0.71 5.93 11.12
N PRO A 7 -1.24 4.70 11.00
CA PRO A 7 -1.83 4.23 9.74
C PRO A 7 -3.05 5.06 9.34
N GLU A 8 -3.88 5.49 10.27
CA GLU A 8 -5.07 6.31 10.01
C GLU A 8 -4.70 7.67 9.41
N GLU A 9 -3.72 8.34 10.01
CA GLU A 9 -3.26 9.66 9.55
C GLU A 9 -2.68 9.59 8.15
N ILE A 10 -1.79 8.64 7.89
CA ILE A 10 -1.16 8.47 6.57
C ILE A 10 -2.19 8.05 5.52
N TYR A 11 -3.09 7.12 5.85
CA TYR A 11 -4.12 6.70 4.91
C TYR A 11 -5.03 7.88 4.54
N LYS A 12 -5.49 8.64 5.55
CA LYS A 12 -6.29 9.84 5.31
C LYS A 12 -5.56 10.87 4.44
N GLU A 13 -4.29 11.14 4.73
CA GLU A 13 -3.48 12.08 3.94
C GLU A 13 -3.38 11.66 2.47
N LEU A 14 -3.20 10.36 2.20
CA LEU A 14 -3.16 9.84 0.83
C LEU A 14 -4.49 10.07 0.10
N ILE A 15 -5.63 9.79 0.73
CA ILE A 15 -6.95 9.99 0.12
C ILE A 15 -7.26 11.47 -0.07
N ASP A 16 -6.96 12.31 0.92
CA ASP A 16 -7.19 13.76 0.84
C ASP A 16 -6.35 14.42 -0.27
N THR A 17 -5.15 13.88 -0.54
CA THR A 17 -4.21 14.44 -1.52
C THR A 17 -4.44 13.91 -2.94
N TYR A 18 -4.68 12.61 -3.08
CA TYR A 18 -4.69 11.93 -4.40
C TYR A 18 -6.06 11.37 -4.79
N GLY A 19 -7.05 11.40 -3.89
CA GLY A 19 -8.35 10.76 -4.06
C GLY A 19 -8.35 9.29 -3.67
N GLU A 20 -9.44 8.59 -3.98
CA GLU A 20 -9.65 7.20 -3.55
C GLU A 20 -8.86 6.15 -4.35
N ASP A 21 -8.32 6.52 -5.53
CA ASP A 21 -7.62 5.60 -6.43
C ASP A 21 -6.10 5.79 -6.33
N VAL A 22 -5.50 5.17 -5.30
CA VAL A 22 -4.06 5.26 -5.01
C VAL A 22 -3.38 3.92 -5.26
N THR A 23 -2.23 3.94 -5.95
CA THR A 23 -1.42 2.73 -6.21
C THR A 23 -0.05 2.83 -5.53
N LEU A 24 0.33 1.78 -4.78
CA LEU A 24 1.68 1.62 -4.22
C LEU A 24 2.66 1.14 -5.28
N LEU A 25 3.69 1.93 -5.56
CA LEU A 25 4.75 1.61 -6.52
C LEU A 25 6.05 1.18 -5.82
N CYS A 26 6.78 0.27 -6.47
CA CYS A 26 8.04 -0.28 -5.97
C CYS A 26 8.96 -0.61 -7.15
N TYR A 27 10.27 -0.46 -6.98
CA TYR A 27 11.25 -0.76 -8.03
C TYR A 27 11.62 -2.25 -8.10
N GLU A 28 11.36 -3.00 -7.03
CA GLU A 28 11.73 -4.40 -6.88
C GLU A 28 10.92 -5.29 -7.80
N LYS A 29 11.63 -6.24 -8.43
CA LYS A 29 11.04 -7.19 -9.37
C LYS A 29 9.97 -8.07 -8.67
N PRO A 30 8.74 -8.14 -9.19
CA PRO A 30 7.78 -9.16 -8.74
C PRO A 30 8.32 -10.56 -9.05
N PRO A 31 7.93 -11.61 -8.29
CA PRO A 31 6.97 -11.62 -7.19
C PRO A 31 7.62 -11.52 -5.80
N LYS A 32 8.81 -10.92 -5.69
CA LYS A 32 9.53 -10.87 -4.41
C LYS A 32 8.81 -9.95 -3.42
N PHE A 33 8.70 -10.40 -2.17
CA PHE A 33 8.34 -9.54 -1.05
C PHE A 33 9.28 -8.33 -1.01
N CYS A 34 8.71 -7.14 -0.86
CA CYS A 34 9.42 -5.86 -0.94
C CYS A 34 8.62 -4.75 -0.25
N HIS A 35 9.07 -3.50 -0.34
CA HIS A 35 8.53 -2.37 0.42
C HIS A 35 7.02 -2.15 0.23
N ARG A 36 6.47 -2.29 -0.99
CA ARG A 36 5.01 -2.17 -1.20
C ARG A 36 4.20 -3.20 -0.41
N HIS A 37 4.75 -4.40 -0.20
CA HIS A 37 4.09 -5.45 0.57
C HIS A 37 4.12 -5.14 2.07
N ILE A 38 5.21 -4.56 2.56
CA ILE A 38 5.31 -4.11 3.96
C ILE A 38 4.24 -3.05 4.24
N VAL A 39 4.13 -2.04 3.36
CA VAL A 39 3.16 -0.96 3.51
C VAL A 39 1.73 -1.47 3.33
N ALA A 40 1.47 -2.32 2.33
CA ALA A 40 0.14 -2.90 2.11
C ALA A 40 -0.34 -3.68 3.35
N HIS A 41 0.46 -4.64 3.83
CA HIS A 41 0.09 -5.42 5.03
C HIS A 41 -0.02 -4.57 6.28
N TRP A 42 0.77 -3.49 6.39
CA TRP A 42 0.63 -2.58 7.51
C TRP A 42 -0.73 -1.88 7.52
N PHE A 43 -1.21 -1.38 6.37
CA PHE A 43 -2.56 -0.83 6.30
C PHE A 43 -3.65 -1.88 6.53
N GLU A 44 -3.55 -3.04 5.88
CA GLU A 44 -4.55 -4.12 6.01
C GLU A 44 -4.73 -4.55 7.47
N ASN A 45 -3.62 -4.73 8.21
CA ASN A 45 -3.67 -5.19 9.59
C ASN A 45 -4.17 -4.13 10.60
N ASN A 46 -4.09 -2.84 10.27
CA ASN A 46 -4.47 -1.77 11.21
C ASN A 46 -5.82 -1.13 10.87
N LEU A 47 -6.22 -1.09 9.60
CA LEU A 47 -7.37 -0.31 9.14
C LEU A 47 -8.51 -1.13 8.54
N ASP A 48 -8.39 -2.47 8.47
CA ASP A 48 -9.38 -3.36 7.84
C ASP A 48 -9.70 -2.96 6.37
N VAL A 49 -8.68 -2.48 5.65
CA VAL A 49 -8.74 -2.15 4.22
C VAL A 49 -8.12 -3.29 3.40
N ASP A 50 -8.50 -3.42 2.14
CA ASP A 50 -8.01 -4.47 1.23
C ASP A 50 -7.12 -3.86 0.13
N ILE A 51 -5.81 -4.13 0.16
CA ILE A 51 -4.83 -3.57 -0.77
C ILE A 51 -4.30 -4.67 -1.69
N ARG A 52 -5.03 -4.89 -2.79
CA ARG A 52 -4.74 -5.99 -3.73
C ARG A 52 -3.60 -5.66 -4.69
N GLU A 53 -2.71 -6.63 -4.90
CA GLU A 53 -1.69 -6.52 -5.94
C GLU A 53 -2.30 -6.67 -7.35
N LEU A 54 -2.02 -5.70 -8.22
CA LEU A 54 -2.49 -5.72 -9.60
C LEU A 54 -1.75 -6.79 -10.41
N LYS A 55 -2.50 -7.73 -10.98
CA LYS A 55 -1.96 -8.78 -11.84
C LYS A 55 -1.67 -8.22 -13.23
N PHE A 56 -0.43 -8.39 -13.71
CA PHE A 56 -0.10 -8.12 -15.10
C PHE A 56 -0.78 -9.16 -16.00
N LYS A 57 -1.77 -8.75 -16.80
CA LYS A 57 -2.20 -9.55 -17.94
C LYS A 57 -1.13 -9.42 -19.03
N LYS A 58 -0.42 -10.50 -19.33
CA LYS A 58 0.36 -10.57 -20.58
C LYS A 58 -0.63 -10.43 -21.73
N LYS A 59 -0.41 -9.42 -22.58
CA LYS A 59 -1.08 -9.30 -23.88
C LYS A 59 -0.63 -10.44 -24.79
#